data_AF-A0A7S3PRW1-F1
#
_entry.id   AF-A0A7S3PRW1-F1
#
_cell.length_a   1.000
_cell.length_b   1.000
_cell.length_c   1.000
_cell.angle_alpha   90.00
_cell.angle_beta   90.00
_cell.angle_gamma   90.00
#
_symmetry.space_group_name_H-M   'P 1'
#
loop_
_entity.id
_entity.type
_entity.pdbx_description
1 polymer ?
#
loop_
_entity_poly.entity_id
_entity_poly.type
_entity_poly.pdbx_seq_one_letter_code
_entity_poly.pdbx_strand_id
1 'polypeptide(L)'
;KYIIYKKDNNELLMYILQELVKENQHVLEFSRRRSILNGPNPADDDRIEVSIHEFERKAHELGMRDLSQFYKSDIFQHRGFKIEEKAPEGPVGSQNRLRSSRIIVKQF
;
A
#
# COMPACT_ATOMS: atom_id res chain seq x y z
N LYS A 1 -14.39 22.71 -14.70
CA LYS A 1 -14.92 21.60 -13.88
C LYS A 1 -13.98 20.38 -13.75
N TYR A 2 -12.89 20.27 -14.53
CA TYR A 2 -11.98 19.10 -14.47
C TYR A 2 -11.04 19.05 -13.25
N ILE A 3 -10.70 20.21 -12.65
CA ILE A 3 -9.76 20.29 -11.51
C ILE A 3 -10.40 19.77 -10.23
N ILE A 4 -11.70 20.05 -10.01
CA ILE A 4 -12.45 19.66 -8.82
C ILE A 4 -12.61 18.14 -8.78
N TYR A 5 -13.08 17.55 -9.88
CA TYR A 5 -13.24 16.09 -10.00
C TYR A 5 -11.93 15.32 -9.78
N LYS A 6 -10.80 15.85 -10.27
CA LYS A 6 -9.48 15.23 -10.04
C LYS A 6 -9.04 15.30 -8.58
N LYS A 7 -9.34 16.39 -7.88
CA LYS A 7 -9.07 16.53 -6.44
C LYS A 7 -9.92 15.54 -5.64
N ASP A 8 -11.21 15.46 -5.93
CA ASP A 8 -12.14 14.54 -5.26
C ASP A 8 -11.72 13.08 -5.48
N ASN A 9 -11.28 12.72 -6.69
CA ASN A 9 -10.77 11.38 -6.97
C ASN A 9 -9.50 11.06 -6.17
N ASN A 10 -8.57 12.00 -6.05
CA ASN A 10 -7.35 11.79 -5.25
C ASN A 10 -7.67 11.66 -3.75
N GLU A 11 -8.65 12.41 -3.24
CA GLU A 11 -9.10 12.29 -1.85
C GLU A 11 -9.78 10.94 -1.59
N LEU A 12 -10.61 10.46 -2.52
CA LEU A 12 -11.23 9.15 -2.42
C LEU A 12 -10.20 8.01 -2.52
N LEU A 13 -9.22 8.11 -3.41
CA LEU A 13 -8.10 7.16 -3.47
C LEU A 13 -7.28 7.15 -2.18
N MET A 14 -7.05 8.32 -1.59
CA MET A 14 -6.38 8.41 -0.30
C MET A 14 -7.19 7.72 0.80
N TYR A 15 -8.50 7.91 0.82
CA TYR A 15 -9.38 7.25 1.79
C TYR A 15 -9.25 5.72 1.72
N ILE A 16 -9.31 5.14 0.51
CA ILE A 16 -9.18 3.69 0.31
C ILE A 16 -7.80 3.20 0.78
N LEU A 17 -6.74 3.93 0.44
CA LEU A 17 -5.39 3.57 0.85
C LEU A 17 -5.25 3.59 2.37
N GLN A 18 -5.86 4.56 3.06
CA GLN A 18 -5.86 4.62 4.52
C GLN A 18 -6.63 3.46 5.16
N GLU A 19 -7.75 3.04 4.57
CA GLU A 19 -8.47 1.84 5.03
C GLU A 19 -7.57 0.60 4.93
N LEU A 20 -6.91 0.40 3.78
CA LEU A 20 -5.98 -0.71 3.59
C LEU A 20 -4.79 -0.68 4.56
N VAL A 21 -4.27 0.51 4.88
CA VAL A 21 -3.20 0.66 5.88
C VAL A 21 -3.68 0.22 7.25
N LYS A 22 -4.88 0.63 7.68
CA LYS A 22 -5.46 0.23 8.97
C LYS A 22 -5.69 -1.28 9.04
N GLU A 23 -6.22 -1.88 7.96
CA GLU A 23 -6.42 -3.33 7.85
C GLU A 23 -5.08 -4.07 8.03
N ASN A 24 -4.03 -3.66 7.31
CA ASN A 24 -2.70 -4.29 7.41
C ASN A 24 -2.03 -4.05 8.77
N GLN A 25 -2.23 -2.87 9.37
CA GLN A 25 -1.77 -2.58 10.72
C GLN A 25 -2.38 -3.54 11.75
N HIS A 26 -3.69 -3.77 11.69
CA HIS A 26 -4.37 -4.69 12.61
C HIS A 26 -3.83 -6.12 12.48
N VAL A 27 -3.55 -6.57 11.25
CA VAL A 27 -2.95 -7.89 10.98
C VAL A 27 -1.54 -7.98 11.56
N LEU A 28 -0.73 -6.93 11.39
CA LEU A 28 0.63 -6.86 11.93
C LEU A 28 0.61 -6.86 13.47
N GLU A 29 -0.25 -6.06 14.10
CA GLU A 29 -0.40 -6.01 15.56
C GLU A 29 -0.85 -7.36 16.13
N PHE A 30 -1.81 -8.02 15.49
CA PHE A 30 -2.25 -9.36 15.88
C PHE A 30 -1.10 -10.38 15.78
N SER A 31 -0.33 -10.33 14.70
CA SER A 31 0.84 -11.19 14.48
C SER A 31 1.95 -10.92 15.51
N ARG A 32 2.24 -9.64 15.82
CA ARG A 32 3.19 -9.24 16.86
C ARG A 32 2.77 -9.79 18.23
N ARG A 33 1.50 -9.61 18.63
CA ARG A 33 0.97 -10.15 19.90
C ARG A 33 1.14 -11.66 20.01
N ARG A 34 1.00 -12.39 18.89
CA ARG A 34 1.19 -13.85 18.85
C ARG A 34 2.67 -14.26 18.84
N SER A 35 3.53 -13.47 18.21
CA SER A 35 4.99 -13.69 18.14
C SER A 35 5.71 -13.50 19.47
N ILE A 36 5.23 -12.60 20.34
CA ILE A 36 5.79 -12.37 21.69
C ILE A 36 5.84 -13.66 22.52
N LEU A 37 5.00 -14.66 22.24
CA LEU A 37 5.02 -15.96 22.90
C LEU A 37 6.15 -16.91 22.43
N ASN A 38 6.79 -16.68 21.27
CA ASN A 38 7.61 -17.71 20.57
C ASN A 38 9.06 -17.29 20.22
N GLY A 39 9.62 -16.23 20.81
CA GLY A 39 11.02 -15.82 20.57
C GLY A 39 11.21 -14.76 19.47
N PRO A 40 12.47 -14.33 19.20
CA PRO A 40 12.80 -12.96 18.81
C PRO A 40 12.15 -12.53 17.50
N ASN A 41 11.55 -11.34 17.59
CA ASN A 41 10.82 -10.59 16.58
C ASN A 41 11.70 -10.33 15.35
N PRO A 42 11.40 -10.90 14.16
CA PRO A 42 12.06 -10.46 12.94
C PRO A 42 11.56 -9.05 12.61
N ALA A 43 12.40 -8.08 12.95
CA ALA A 43 12.41 -6.68 12.55
C ALA A 43 11.34 -5.76 13.18
N ASP A 44 11.85 -4.86 14.02
CA ASP A 44 11.36 -3.50 14.32
C ASP A 44 11.17 -2.63 13.06
N ASP A 45 10.62 -3.16 11.98
CA ASP A 45 10.20 -2.34 10.85
C ASP A 45 8.74 -1.96 11.09
N ASP A 46 8.51 -0.77 11.65
CA ASP A 46 7.20 -0.11 11.73
C ASP A 46 6.72 0.36 10.34
N ARG A 47 6.94 -0.50 9.35
CA ARG A 47 6.51 -0.35 7.97
C ARG A 47 5.24 -1.16 7.80
N ILE A 48 4.20 -0.47 7.37
CA ILE A 48 2.98 -1.12 6.92
C ILE A 48 3.10 -1.29 5.42
N GLU A 49 2.99 -2.53 4.99
CA GLU A 49 3.01 -2.89 3.58
C GLU A 49 1.59 -3.13 3.09
N VAL A 50 1.22 -2.45 2.00
CA VAL A 50 -0.07 -2.59 1.34
C VAL A 50 0.17 -3.13 -0.07
N SER A 51 -0.62 -4.12 -0.49
CA SER A 51 -0.55 -4.65 -1.85
C SER A 51 -1.05 -3.62 -2.87
N ILE A 52 -0.23 -3.29 -3.87
CA ILE A 52 -0.67 -2.40 -4.96
C ILE A 52 -1.87 -3.00 -5.67
N HIS A 53 -1.82 -4.28 -6.01
CA HIS A 53 -2.91 -4.95 -6.71
C HIS A 53 -4.25 -4.85 -5.96
N GLU A 54 -4.24 -4.94 -4.63
CA GLU A 54 -5.45 -4.79 -3.84
C GLU A 54 -5.99 -3.36 -3.85
N PHE A 55 -5.10 -2.37 -3.75
CA PHE A 55 -5.45 -0.97 -3.89
C PHE A 55 -6.04 -0.66 -5.28
N GLU A 56 -5.39 -1.14 -6.35
CA GLU A 56 -5.87 -0.97 -7.72
C GLU A 56 -7.23 -1.64 -7.92
N ARG A 57 -7.43 -2.85 -7.38
CA ARG A 57 -8.72 -3.56 -7.44
C ARG A 57 -9.84 -2.73 -6.79
N LYS A 58 -9.65 -2.26 -5.54
CA LYS A 58 -10.65 -1.41 -4.85
C LYS A 58 -10.91 -0.11 -5.61
N ALA A 59 -9.89 0.50 -6.20
CA ALA A 59 -10.04 1.72 -7.01
C ALA A 59 -10.83 1.46 -8.31
N HIS A 60 -10.57 0.33 -8.98
CA HIS A 60 -11.27 -0.08 -10.20
C HIS A 60 -12.76 -0.36 -9.96
N GLU A 61 -13.12 -0.93 -8.81
CA GLU A 61 -14.52 -1.14 -8.39
C GLU A 61 -15.30 0.18 -8.29
N LEU A 62 -14.61 1.29 -7.97
CA LEU A 62 -15.18 2.65 -7.93
C LEU A 62 -15.08 3.39 -9.27
N GLY A 63 -14.68 2.70 -10.34
CA GLY A 63 -14.57 3.26 -11.69
C GLY A 63 -13.26 4.02 -11.96
N MET A 64 -12.29 4.00 -11.04
CA MET A 64 -11.01 4.67 -11.23
C MET A 64 -10.03 3.72 -11.92
N ARG A 65 -9.63 4.07 -13.15
CA ARG A 65 -8.77 3.20 -13.98
C ARG A 65 -7.32 3.65 -14.08
N ASP A 66 -7.05 4.93 -13.87
CA ASP A 66 -5.71 5.48 -13.95
C ASP A 66 -5.30 6.08 -12.60
N LEU A 67 -4.39 5.40 -11.92
CA LEU A 67 -3.84 5.77 -10.61
C LEU A 67 -2.49 6.48 -10.72
N SER A 68 -1.94 6.57 -11.94
CA SER A 68 -0.61 7.15 -12.17
C SER A 68 -0.52 8.61 -11.71
N GLN A 69 -1.63 9.35 -11.83
CA GLN A 69 -1.73 10.73 -11.37
C GLN A 69 -1.80 10.85 -9.85
N PHE A 70 -2.38 9.85 -9.17
CA PHE A 70 -2.46 9.79 -7.72
C PHE A 70 -1.09 9.51 -7.10
N TYR A 71 -0.33 8.56 -7.64
CA TYR A 71 1.03 8.27 -7.15
C TYR A 71 2.01 9.45 -7.29
N LYS A 72 1.73 10.38 -8.22
CA LYS A 72 2.50 11.62 -8.42
C LYS A 72 1.94 12.83 -7.65
N SER A 73 0.82 12.66 -6.96
CA SER A 73 0.14 13.76 -6.29
C SER A 73 0.77 14.09 -4.94
N ASP A 74 0.70 15.36 -4.53
CA ASP A 74 1.24 15.82 -3.26
C ASP A 74 0.60 15.11 -2.07
N ILE A 75 -0.70 14.77 -2.16
CA ILE A 75 -1.41 14.08 -1.07
C ILE A 75 -0.82 12.70 -0.79
N PHE A 76 -0.34 11.99 -1.81
CA PHE A 76 0.35 10.71 -1.67
C PHE A 76 1.76 10.89 -1.10
N GLN A 77 2.53 11.84 -1.64
CA GLN A 77 3.92 12.05 -1.24
C GLN A 77 4.07 12.66 0.16
N HIS A 78 3.23 13.62 0.54
CA HIS A 78 3.28 14.30 1.84
C HIS A 78 2.92 13.38 3.01
N ARG A 79 2.18 12.29 2.78
CA ARG A 79 1.79 11.34 3.83
C ARG A 79 2.81 10.21 4.04
N GLY A 80 3.99 10.29 3.43
CA GLY A 80 5.08 9.35 3.66
C GLY A 80 4.91 8.00 2.96
N PHE A 81 3.98 7.89 2.00
CA PHE A 81 3.82 6.70 1.18
C PHE A 81 4.94 6.58 0.16
N LYS A 82 5.43 5.35 -0.04
CA LYS A 82 6.42 5.00 -1.06
C LYS A 82 5.99 3.76 -1.78
N ILE A 83 6.27 3.71 -3.08
CA ILE A 83 6.09 2.49 -3.87
C ILE A 83 7.43 1.78 -3.88
N GLU A 84 7.45 0.54 -3.40
CA GLU A 84 8.62 -0.32 -3.48
C GLU A 84 8.29 -1.55 -4.34
N GLU A 85 9.18 -1.86 -5.28
CA GLU A 85 9.14 -3.10 -6.03
C GLU A 85 9.77 -4.18 -5.15
N LYS A 86 8.95 -5.09 -4.60
CA LYS A 86 9.50 -6.22 -3.85
C LYS A 86 10.17 -7.17 -4.84
N ALA A 87 11.48 -7.38 -4.67
CA ALA A 87 12.22 -8.36 -5.45
C ALA A 87 11.55 -9.74 -5.33
N PRO A 88 11.46 -10.53 -6.41
CA PRO A 88 10.85 -11.84 -6.37
C PRO A 88 11.69 -12.74 -5.44
N GLU A 89 11.13 -13.08 -4.29
CA GLU A 89 11.68 -14.09 -3.38
C GLU A 89 11.38 -15.48 -3.99
N GLY A 90 12.15 -15.86 -5.01
CA GLY A 90 11.99 -17.16 -5.69
C GLY A 90 12.98 -17.35 -6.85
N PRO A 91 13.31 -18.60 -7.23
CA PRO A 91 14.23 -18.87 -8.34
C PRO A 91 13.66 -18.27 -9.63
N VAL A 92 14.54 -17.61 -10.38
CA VAL A 92 14.28 -16.73 -11.51
C VAL A 92 13.49 -17.44 -12.63
N GLY A 93 12.16 -17.44 -12.50
CA GLY A 93 11.20 -17.79 -13.54
C GLY A 93 10.59 -16.52 -14.11
N SER A 94 11.18 -16.04 -15.19
CA SER A 94 10.77 -14.84 -15.94
C SER A 94 9.30 -14.91 -16.36
N GLN A 95 8.38 -14.24 -15.65
CA GLN A 95 7.17 -13.66 -16.28
C GLN A 95 6.27 -12.76 -15.41
N ASN A 96 6.50 -12.55 -14.10
CA ASN A 96 5.49 -11.88 -13.26
C ASN A 96 6.00 -10.75 -12.35
N ARG A 97 6.93 -9.91 -12.84
CA ARG A 97 7.57 -8.83 -12.03
C ARG A 97 6.58 -7.80 -11.47
N LEU A 98 5.51 -7.50 -12.20
CA LEU A 98 4.53 -6.47 -11.82
C LEU A 98 3.61 -6.85 -10.64
N ARG A 99 3.52 -8.14 -10.27
CA ARG A 99 2.62 -8.58 -9.18
C ARG A 99 3.19 -8.41 -7.77
N SER A 100 4.45 -8.02 -7.64
CA SER A 100 5.14 -7.94 -6.35
C SER A 100 5.26 -6.53 -5.78
N SER A 101 4.76 -5.50 -6.46
CA SER A 101 4.88 -4.12 -5.99
C SER A 101 3.98 -3.85 -4.77
N ARG A 102 4.53 -3.17 -3.76
CA ARG A 102 3.83 -2.81 -2.52
C ARG A 102 3.93 -1.31 -2.26
N ILE A 103 2.89 -0.76 -1.64
CA ILE A 103 2.92 0.59 -1.08
C ILE A 103 3.35 0.45 0.37
N ILE A 104 4.44 1.11 0.72
CA ILE A 104 4.98 1.11 2.07
C ILE A 104 4.71 2.48 2.70
N VAL A 105 4.26 2.45 3.95
CA VAL A 105 4.17 3.64 4.80
C VAL A 105 4.93 3.40 6.09
N LYS A 106 5.79 4.36 6.46
CA LYS A 106 6.43 4.38 7.78
C LYS A 106 5.48 5.00 8.78
N GLN A 107 5.18 4.32 9.88
CA GLN A 107 4.59 5.00 11.03
C GLN A 107 5.66 5.89 11.67
N PHE A 108 5.32 7.16 11.89
CA PHE A 108 6.14 8.13 12.63
C PHE A 108 5.66 8.22 14.07
#